data_AF-A0A1B2FD85-F1
#
_entry.id   AF-A0A1B2FD85-F1
#
_cell.length_a   1.000
_cell.length_b   1.000
_cell.length_c   1.000
_cell.angle_alpha   90.00
_cell.angle_beta   90.00
_cell.angle_gamma   90.00
#
_symmetry.space_group_name_H-M   'P 1'
#
loop_
_entity.id
_entity.type
_entity.pdbx_description
1 polymer ?
#
loop_
_entity_poly.entity_id
_entity_poly.type
_entity_poly.pdbx_seq_one_letter_code
_entity_poly.pdbx_strand_id
1 'polypeptide(L)'
;MPVSDTRQLFQAQLGAARALYALVIATLLLCWLNQDSIKLYCQQKYHQGCDLPVIGQSPAWRLGGNLTLALEDARDSFVDSLRRSAQVATTPAPVVLPPTMPVVTVDLQPAAPAAKPRPPAPVPRPLAQPLPAKAPVPAAKPLGTLASLATGDEVFLVGDSLMQGVAPHLANSLRKRYQIRTVNLSRQSTGLAYPGFFNWPKTVTDTLAANPNIRLMVVFMGPNDPWDMPQGKGKPFLRFKTPEWEAIYRSRIDAILEQARQHNVQVIWVGPPNMEKPRLSTAMAYLSGLYQERTALFGQHYVSANPFLGYPDEQFAYAVQMPDGQRVKVRGDDGIHFTITGQKMIAAQVLSLIAFPGLTVTGH
;
A
#
# COMPACT_ATOMS: atom_id res chain seq x y z
N MET A 1 -61.06 23.15 1.76
CA MET A 1 -59.87 22.54 1.10
C MET A 1 -58.71 23.49 1.33
N PRO A 2 -57.56 23.05 1.87
CA PRO A 2 -56.43 23.96 2.04
C PRO A 2 -55.87 24.30 0.66
N VAL A 3 -55.76 25.59 0.35
CA VAL A 3 -55.15 26.10 -0.88
C VAL A 3 -53.65 25.87 -0.75
N SER A 4 -53.07 25.05 -1.62
CA SER A 4 -51.62 24.82 -1.63
C SER A 4 -50.90 26.15 -1.88
N ASP A 5 -49.99 26.51 -0.97
CA ASP A 5 -49.25 27.77 -1.05
C ASP A 5 -48.21 27.71 -2.17
N THR A 6 -48.58 28.29 -3.31
CA THR A 6 -47.77 28.35 -4.53
C THR A 6 -46.36 28.92 -4.30
N ARG A 7 -46.17 29.77 -3.27
CA ARG A 7 -44.84 30.32 -2.93
C ARG A 7 -43.91 29.29 -2.29
N GLN A 8 -44.43 28.40 -1.44
CA GLN A 8 -43.65 27.31 -0.86
C GLN A 8 -43.23 26.30 -1.92
N LEU A 9 -44.13 25.97 -2.86
CA LEU A 9 -43.80 25.12 -4.02
C LEU A 9 -42.70 25.74 -4.89
N PHE A 10 -42.77 27.04 -5.18
CA PHE A 10 -41.77 27.72 -6.01
C PHE A 10 -40.40 27.81 -5.32
N GLN A 11 -40.37 28.06 -4.00
CA GLN A 11 -39.12 28.06 -3.22
C GLN A 11 -38.50 26.67 -3.12
N ALA A 12 -39.32 25.62 -2.91
CA ALA A 12 -38.85 24.24 -2.90
C ALA A 12 -38.30 23.82 -4.29
N GLN A 13 -38.96 24.20 -5.38
CA GLN A 13 -38.48 23.96 -6.74
C GLN A 13 -37.19 24.71 -7.05
N LEU A 14 -37.04 25.96 -6.58
CA LEU A 14 -35.81 26.72 -6.74
C LEU A 14 -34.65 26.12 -5.91
N GLY A 15 -34.93 25.64 -4.70
CA GLY A 15 -33.98 24.92 -3.87
C GLY A 15 -33.52 23.60 -4.51
N ALA A 16 -34.47 22.83 -5.05
CA ALA A 16 -34.19 21.59 -5.78
C ALA A 16 -33.37 21.85 -7.06
N ALA A 17 -33.69 22.90 -7.82
CA ALA A 17 -32.94 23.28 -9.02
C ALA A 17 -31.49 23.67 -8.69
N ARG A 18 -31.26 24.39 -7.59
CA ARG A 18 -29.90 24.73 -7.12
C ARG A 18 -29.11 23.50 -6.69
N ALA A 19 -29.76 22.58 -5.96
CA ALA A 19 -29.12 21.33 -5.55
C ALA A 19 -28.76 20.46 -6.77
N LEU A 20 -29.68 20.34 -7.74
CA LEU A 20 -29.42 19.63 -8.99
C LEU A 20 -28.28 20.26 -9.78
N TYR A 21 -28.25 21.59 -9.89
CA TYR A 21 -27.17 22.32 -10.55
C TYR A 21 -25.80 22.05 -9.89
N ALA A 22 -25.75 22.11 -8.56
CA ALA A 22 -24.53 21.80 -7.82
C ALA A 22 -24.05 20.35 -8.04
N LEU A 23 -24.98 19.39 -8.05
CA LEU A 23 -24.67 17.98 -8.33
C LEU A 23 -24.12 17.81 -9.75
N VAL A 24 -24.75 18.41 -10.76
CA VAL A 24 -24.29 18.34 -12.16
C VAL A 24 -22.88 18.90 -12.30
N ILE A 25 -22.61 20.08 -11.71
CA ILE A 25 -21.27 20.67 -11.76
C ILE A 25 -20.24 19.79 -11.04
N ALA A 26 -20.57 19.30 -9.85
CA ALA A 26 -19.66 18.43 -9.10
C ALA A 26 -19.35 17.15 -9.88
N THR A 27 -20.35 16.52 -10.50
CA THR A 27 -20.14 15.35 -11.35
C THR A 27 -19.27 15.67 -12.57
N LEU A 28 -19.52 16.77 -13.27
CA LEU A 28 -18.69 17.18 -14.42
C LEU A 28 -17.24 17.45 -13.99
N LEU A 29 -17.03 18.13 -12.86
CA LEU A 29 -15.71 18.38 -12.31
C LEU A 29 -15.00 17.08 -11.92
N LEU A 30 -15.70 16.15 -11.27
CA LEU A 30 -15.15 14.83 -10.92
C LEU A 30 -14.78 14.04 -12.18
N CYS A 31 -15.62 14.04 -13.21
CA CYS A 31 -15.31 13.42 -14.49
C CYS A 31 -14.10 14.07 -15.17
N TRP A 32 -14.00 15.40 -15.09
CA TRP A 32 -12.87 16.16 -15.62
C TRP A 32 -11.58 15.90 -14.84
N LEU A 33 -11.62 15.66 -13.53
CA LEU A 33 -10.43 15.29 -12.75
C LEU A 33 -10.04 13.81 -12.93
N ASN A 34 -11.02 12.92 -13.06
CA ASN A 34 -10.83 11.45 -13.06
C ASN A 34 -10.88 10.82 -14.46
N GLN A 35 -10.45 11.55 -15.49
CA GLN A 35 -10.54 11.12 -16.90
C GLN A 35 -9.85 9.79 -17.16
N ASP A 36 -8.63 9.64 -16.63
CA ASP A 36 -7.79 8.46 -16.76
C ASP A 36 -8.43 7.22 -16.11
N SER A 37 -8.97 7.39 -14.90
CA SER A 37 -9.70 6.34 -14.19
C SER A 37 -10.97 5.91 -14.93
N ILE A 38 -11.73 6.86 -15.49
CA ILE A 38 -12.93 6.56 -16.27
C ILE A 38 -12.57 5.83 -17.57
N LYS A 39 -11.52 6.29 -18.27
CA LYS A 39 -11.03 5.65 -19.49
C LYS A 39 -10.64 4.21 -19.23
N LEU A 40 -9.85 3.96 -18.18
CA LEU A 40 -9.44 2.62 -17.79
C LEU A 40 -10.63 1.75 -17.42
N TYR A 41 -11.56 2.26 -16.59
CA TYR A 41 -12.76 1.54 -16.21
C TYR A 41 -13.56 1.09 -17.44
N CYS A 42 -13.76 1.99 -18.40
CA CYS A 42 -14.46 1.65 -19.63
C CYS A 42 -13.70 0.61 -20.46
N GLN A 43 -12.38 0.73 -20.52
CA GLN A 43 -11.55 -0.23 -21.23
C GLN A 43 -11.67 -1.63 -20.61
N GLN A 44 -11.71 -1.72 -19.28
CA GLN A 44 -11.86 -2.96 -18.52
C GLN A 44 -13.29 -3.53 -18.61
N LYS A 45 -14.31 -2.68 -18.49
CA LYS A 45 -15.71 -3.08 -18.35
C LYS A 45 -16.42 -3.30 -19.69
N TYR A 46 -16.14 -2.44 -20.67
CA TYR A 46 -16.85 -2.38 -21.96
C TYR A 46 -15.94 -2.69 -23.14
N HIS A 47 -14.64 -2.96 -22.91
CA HIS A 47 -13.67 -3.27 -23.96
C HIS A 47 -13.49 -2.15 -24.99
N GLN A 48 -13.82 -0.92 -24.59
CA GLN A 48 -13.77 0.27 -25.43
C GLN A 48 -13.28 1.46 -24.59
N GLY A 49 -12.57 2.41 -25.22
CA GLY A 49 -12.28 3.67 -24.57
C GLY A 49 -13.55 4.53 -24.50
N CYS A 50 -13.87 5.06 -23.32
CA CYS A 50 -14.88 6.13 -23.18
C CYS A 50 -14.26 7.51 -23.46
N ASP A 51 -13.40 7.60 -24.48
CA ASP A 51 -12.83 8.88 -24.87
C ASP A 51 -13.96 9.73 -25.47
N LEU A 52 -14.23 10.90 -24.88
CA LEU A 52 -15.15 11.87 -25.47
C LEU A 52 -14.54 12.35 -26.80
N PRO A 53 -15.17 12.05 -27.96
CA PRO A 53 -14.64 12.47 -29.25
C PRO A 53 -14.49 14.00 -29.28
N VAL A 54 -13.42 14.50 -29.91
CA VAL A 54 -13.08 15.94 -30.01
C VAL A 54 -12.61 16.57 -28.68
N ILE A 55 -13.35 16.39 -27.59
CA ILE A 55 -13.04 17.01 -26.29
C ILE A 55 -11.87 16.31 -25.59
N GLY A 56 -11.81 14.97 -25.69
CA GLY A 56 -10.85 14.12 -24.97
C GLY A 56 -9.37 14.40 -25.28
N GLN A 57 -9.07 14.99 -26.45
CA GLN A 57 -7.71 15.36 -26.84
C GLN A 57 -7.40 16.84 -26.62
N SER A 58 -8.41 17.65 -26.26
CA SER A 58 -8.20 19.07 -26.03
C SER A 58 -7.28 19.30 -24.82
N PRO A 59 -6.38 20.30 -24.85
CA PRO A 59 -5.55 20.64 -23.71
C PRO A 59 -6.36 20.98 -22.47
N ALA A 60 -7.51 21.67 -22.64
CA ALA A 60 -8.40 22.03 -21.55
C ALA A 60 -9.04 20.80 -20.87
N TRP A 61 -9.37 19.76 -21.62
CA TRP A 61 -9.77 18.49 -21.04
C TRP A 61 -8.58 17.83 -20.34
N ARG A 62 -7.47 17.56 -21.04
CA ARG A 62 -6.28 16.89 -20.48
C ARG A 62 -5.72 17.54 -19.22
N LEU A 63 -5.88 18.86 -19.08
CA LEU A 63 -5.49 19.60 -17.88
C LEU A 63 -6.06 18.99 -16.60
N GLY A 64 -7.29 18.48 -16.61
CA GLY A 64 -7.91 17.89 -15.42
C GLY A 64 -7.21 16.61 -14.94
N GLY A 65 -6.94 15.68 -15.85
CA GLY A 65 -6.16 14.47 -15.53
C GLY A 65 -4.72 14.81 -15.11
N ASN A 66 -4.07 15.74 -15.82
CA ASN A 66 -2.73 16.22 -15.47
C ASN A 66 -2.70 16.90 -14.09
N LEU A 67 -3.75 17.65 -13.74
CA LEU A 67 -3.88 18.31 -12.45
C LEU A 67 -4.03 17.26 -11.34
N THR A 68 -4.83 16.21 -11.55
CA THR A 68 -4.94 15.11 -10.60
C THR A 68 -3.59 14.45 -10.37
N LEU A 69 -2.84 14.14 -11.44
CA LEU A 69 -1.49 13.57 -11.33
C LEU A 69 -0.53 14.53 -10.62
N ALA A 70 -0.53 15.81 -10.97
CA ALA A 70 0.32 16.80 -10.32
C ALA A 70 -0.04 17.00 -8.84
N LEU A 71 -1.33 16.94 -8.49
CA LEU A 71 -1.79 17.00 -7.10
C LEU A 71 -1.38 15.75 -6.33
N GLU A 72 -1.42 14.58 -6.95
CA GLU A 72 -0.91 13.33 -6.36
C GLU A 72 0.59 13.44 -6.10
N ASP A 73 1.39 13.84 -7.10
CA ASP A 73 2.83 14.04 -6.97
C ASP A 73 3.19 15.11 -5.93
N ALA A 74 2.44 16.23 -5.91
CA ALA A 74 2.63 17.31 -4.95
C ALA A 74 2.26 16.89 -3.53
N ARG A 75 1.14 16.16 -3.37
CA ARG A 75 0.73 15.58 -2.07
C ARG A 75 1.82 14.65 -1.56
N ASP A 76 2.31 13.75 -2.40
CA ASP A 76 3.30 12.76 -2.02
C ASP A 76 4.63 13.47 -1.64
N SER A 77 5.05 14.46 -2.42
CA SER A 77 6.21 15.32 -2.13
C SER A 77 6.07 16.10 -0.82
N PHE A 78 4.89 16.67 -0.56
CA PHE A 78 4.59 17.43 0.65
C PHE A 78 4.61 16.54 1.89
N VAL A 79 3.95 15.38 1.83
CA VAL A 79 3.98 14.37 2.91
C VAL A 79 5.42 13.96 3.20
N ASP A 80 6.25 13.78 2.18
CA ASP A 80 7.67 13.48 2.35
C ASP A 80 8.46 14.66 2.93
N SER A 81 8.10 15.91 2.63
CA SER A 81 8.70 17.08 3.28
C SER A 81 8.33 17.16 4.77
N LEU A 82 7.07 16.91 5.15
CA LEU A 82 6.64 16.91 6.54
C LEU A 82 7.37 15.83 7.35
N ARG A 83 7.56 14.65 6.73
CA ARG A 83 8.35 13.57 7.32
C ARG A 83 9.81 13.96 7.52
N ARG A 84 10.41 14.67 6.57
CA ARG A 84 11.78 15.21 6.71
C ARG A 84 11.86 16.23 7.83
N SER A 85 10.94 17.19 7.90
CA SER A 85 10.91 18.22 8.95
C SER A 85 10.69 17.63 10.34
N ALA A 86 9.78 16.66 10.49
CA ALA A 86 9.59 15.95 11.75
C ALA A 86 10.84 15.16 12.19
N GLN A 87 11.70 14.76 11.24
CA GLN A 87 12.94 14.05 11.54
C GLN A 87 14.07 14.99 11.98
N VAL A 88 14.14 16.21 11.44
CA VAL A 88 15.09 17.23 11.92
C VAL A 88 14.74 17.66 13.36
N ALA A 89 13.44 17.78 13.68
CA ALA A 89 13.00 18.14 15.02
C ALA A 89 13.24 17.07 16.10
N THR A 90 13.50 15.82 15.71
CA THR A 90 13.75 14.68 16.64
C THR A 90 15.20 14.26 16.72
N THR A 91 16.12 14.97 16.04
CA THR A 91 17.56 14.72 16.18
C THR A 91 18.03 15.41 17.48
N PRO A 92 18.44 14.68 18.53
CA PRO A 92 18.94 15.33 19.73
C PRO A 92 20.22 16.10 19.40
N ALA A 93 20.32 17.34 19.88
CA ALA A 93 21.57 18.10 19.81
C ALA A 93 22.70 17.26 20.43
N PRO A 94 23.92 17.27 19.88
CA PRO A 94 25.05 16.57 20.49
C PRO A 94 25.26 17.12 21.91
N VAL A 95 24.90 16.30 22.90
CA VAL A 95 25.18 16.59 24.31
C VAL A 95 26.67 16.41 24.49
N VAL A 96 27.41 17.52 24.51
CA VAL A 96 28.78 17.53 25.01
C VAL A 96 28.68 17.31 26.52
N LEU A 97 28.98 16.09 26.96
CA LEU A 97 29.05 15.77 28.38
C LEU A 97 30.21 16.58 29.00
N PRO A 98 30.00 17.34 30.08
CA PRO A 98 31.10 17.97 30.79
C PRO A 98 32.01 16.88 31.39
N PRO A 99 33.32 17.15 31.54
CA PRO A 99 34.26 16.20 32.12
C PRO A 99 33.80 15.79 33.52
N THR A 100 33.89 14.49 33.81
CA THR A 100 33.52 13.90 35.10
C THR A 100 34.32 14.56 36.22
N MET A 101 33.64 15.26 37.13
CA MET A 101 34.24 15.75 38.37
C MET A 101 34.60 14.56 39.28
N PRO A 102 35.68 14.64 40.07
CA PRO A 102 36.02 13.60 41.03
C PRO A 102 34.94 13.50 42.11
N VAL A 103 34.48 12.26 42.33
CA VAL A 103 33.50 11.93 43.36
C VAL A 103 34.14 12.15 44.73
N VAL A 104 33.71 13.19 45.45
CA VAL A 104 33.94 13.32 46.88
C VAL A 104 32.82 12.53 47.58
N THR A 105 33.19 11.42 48.20
CA THR A 105 32.29 10.66 49.06
C THR A 105 32.02 11.47 50.33
N VAL A 106 30.81 12.01 50.45
CA VAL A 106 30.31 12.57 51.71
C VAL A 106 29.48 11.49 52.40
N ASP A 107 29.98 11.04 53.54
CA ASP A 107 29.27 10.16 54.46
C ASP A 107 28.14 10.97 55.12
N LEU A 108 26.89 10.53 54.95
CA LEU A 108 25.72 11.18 55.54
C LEU A 108 25.02 10.22 56.49
N GLN A 109 25.09 10.57 57.78
CA GLN A 109 24.39 9.97 58.91
C GLN A 109 22.88 9.87 58.65
N PRO A 110 22.18 8.77 59.02
CA PRO A 110 20.74 8.65 58.81
C PRO A 110 19.94 9.49 59.81
N ALA A 111 19.00 10.30 59.33
CA ALA A 111 17.94 10.91 60.15
C ALA A 111 16.66 10.04 60.13
N ALA A 112 15.96 10.02 61.25
CA ALA A 112 14.81 9.17 61.58
C ALA A 112 13.58 9.36 60.65
N PRO A 113 12.74 8.32 60.46
CA PRO A 113 11.61 8.37 59.53
C PRO A 113 10.35 9.04 60.12
N ALA A 114 9.78 9.99 59.37
CA ALA A 114 8.44 10.52 59.60
C ALA A 114 7.36 9.65 58.93
N ALA A 115 6.18 9.56 59.57
CA ALA A 115 5.09 8.63 59.29
C ALA A 115 4.38 8.84 57.93
N LYS A 116 3.99 7.73 57.29
CA LYS A 116 3.20 7.70 56.04
C LYS A 116 1.68 7.83 56.31
N PRO A 117 0.91 8.57 55.49
CA PRO A 117 -0.55 8.51 55.52
C PRO A 117 -1.09 7.22 54.89
N ARG A 118 -2.20 6.72 55.44
CA ARG A 118 -2.88 5.47 55.09
C ARG A 118 -3.78 5.62 53.84
N PRO A 119 -3.82 4.64 52.92
CA PRO A 119 -4.75 4.65 51.80
C PRO A 119 -6.17 4.18 52.22
N PRO A 120 -7.25 4.66 51.57
CA PRO A 120 -8.61 4.22 51.84
C PRO A 120 -8.93 2.84 51.24
N ALA A 121 -9.88 2.14 51.87
CA ALA A 121 -10.26 0.76 51.60
C ALA A 121 -10.97 0.55 50.24
N PRO A 122 -10.81 -0.62 49.59
CA PRO A 122 -11.46 -0.94 48.32
C PRO A 122 -12.90 -1.44 48.51
N VAL A 123 -13.80 -1.01 47.61
CA VAL A 123 -15.18 -1.48 47.49
C VAL A 123 -15.22 -2.76 46.62
N PRO A 124 -16.00 -3.81 46.96
CA PRO A 124 -16.02 -5.05 46.18
C PRO A 124 -16.77 -4.89 44.85
N ARG A 125 -16.18 -5.32 43.74
CA ARG A 125 -16.88 -5.56 42.46
C ARG A 125 -17.32 -7.03 42.35
N PRO A 126 -18.46 -7.35 41.71
CA PRO A 126 -18.90 -8.73 41.54
C PRO A 126 -17.97 -9.53 40.62
N LEU A 127 -17.70 -10.79 41.00
CA LEU A 127 -16.92 -11.77 40.25
C LEU A 127 -17.62 -12.12 38.93
N ALA A 128 -17.01 -11.77 37.79
CA ALA A 128 -17.39 -12.29 36.49
C ALA A 128 -16.80 -13.70 36.30
N GLN A 129 -17.63 -14.64 35.89
CA GLN A 129 -17.26 -16.04 35.66
C GLN A 129 -16.33 -16.18 34.43
N PRO A 130 -15.39 -17.14 34.40
CA PRO A 130 -14.49 -17.32 33.27
C PRO A 130 -15.20 -17.96 32.07
N LEU A 131 -15.17 -17.30 30.92
CA LEU A 131 -15.49 -17.92 29.63
C LEU A 131 -14.35 -18.87 29.19
N PRO A 132 -14.66 -19.95 28.46
CA PRO A 132 -13.67 -20.96 28.08
C PRO A 132 -12.59 -20.40 27.15
N ALA A 133 -11.33 -20.73 27.44
CA ALA A 133 -10.17 -20.34 26.65
C ALA A 133 -10.25 -20.95 25.23
N LYS A 134 -10.28 -20.10 24.20
CA LYS A 134 -10.08 -20.52 22.81
C LYS A 134 -8.61 -20.84 22.57
N ALA A 135 -8.37 -21.94 21.86
CA ALA A 135 -7.06 -22.44 21.49
C ALA A 135 -6.20 -21.38 20.77
N PRO A 136 -4.87 -21.39 20.96
CA PRO A 136 -3.96 -20.44 20.34
C PRO A 136 -3.96 -20.58 18.81
N VAL A 137 -4.09 -19.44 18.13
CA VAL A 137 -3.90 -19.33 16.68
C VAL A 137 -2.42 -19.64 16.37
N PRO A 138 -2.09 -20.52 15.41
CA PRO A 138 -0.70 -20.85 15.11
C PRO A 138 0.03 -19.61 14.58
N ALA A 139 1.14 -19.25 15.21
CA ALA A 139 2.08 -18.30 14.65
C ALA A 139 2.63 -18.87 13.34
N ALA A 140 2.51 -18.12 12.24
CA ALA A 140 3.13 -18.48 10.97
C ALA A 140 4.64 -18.67 11.17
N LYS A 141 5.21 -19.78 10.67
CA LYS A 141 6.66 -20.00 10.67
C LYS A 141 7.33 -18.82 9.94
N PRO A 142 8.45 -18.26 10.46
CA PRO A 142 9.19 -17.24 9.73
C PRO A 142 9.66 -17.82 8.39
N LEU A 143 9.37 -17.14 7.28
CA LEU A 143 9.79 -17.57 5.93
C LEU A 143 11.33 -17.56 5.74
N GLY A 144 12.09 -17.09 6.74
CA GLY A 144 13.52 -16.82 6.61
C GLY A 144 13.78 -15.57 5.77
N THR A 145 15.05 -15.23 5.61
CA THR A 145 15.48 -14.16 4.72
C THR A 145 15.41 -14.63 3.26
N LEU A 146 14.84 -13.80 2.38
CA LEU A 146 14.72 -14.04 0.94
C LEU A 146 15.60 -13.12 0.10
N ALA A 147 15.98 -11.94 0.60
CA ALA A 147 16.88 -11.03 -0.11
C ALA A 147 17.94 -10.45 0.82
N SER A 148 19.04 -9.98 0.26
CA SER A 148 20.10 -9.29 1.02
C SER A 148 20.42 -7.94 0.40
N LEU A 149 20.64 -6.92 1.24
CA LEU A 149 21.05 -5.58 0.83
C LEU A 149 22.29 -5.14 1.62
N ALA A 150 23.24 -4.54 0.91
CA ALA A 150 24.46 -3.96 1.45
C ALA A 150 24.42 -2.42 1.43
N THR A 151 25.45 -1.80 2.02
CA THR A 151 25.62 -0.34 1.98
C THR A 151 25.69 0.17 0.54
N GLY A 152 24.87 1.18 0.22
CA GLY A 152 24.82 1.78 -1.11
C GLY A 152 23.80 1.14 -2.06
N ASP A 153 23.25 -0.02 -1.69
CA ASP A 153 22.17 -0.64 -2.45
C ASP A 153 20.86 0.14 -2.33
N GLU A 154 20.02 0.00 -3.35
CA GLU A 154 18.70 0.62 -3.44
C GLU A 154 17.59 -0.38 -3.70
N VAL A 155 16.38 0.00 -3.32
CA VAL A 155 15.17 -0.81 -3.52
C VAL A 155 14.22 -0.14 -4.49
N PHE A 156 13.77 -0.89 -5.48
CA PHE A 156 12.73 -0.46 -6.42
C PHE A 156 11.36 -0.99 -6.00
N LEU A 157 10.38 -0.09 -5.84
CA LEU A 157 9.02 -0.43 -5.44
C LEU A 157 8.08 -0.28 -6.63
N VAL A 158 7.51 -1.41 -7.04
CA VAL A 158 6.73 -1.60 -8.27
C VAL A 158 5.35 -2.08 -7.89
N GLY A 159 4.29 -1.45 -8.41
CA GLY A 159 2.95 -1.94 -8.11
C GLY A 159 1.83 -0.93 -8.25
N ASP A 160 0.62 -1.40 -7.98
CA ASP A 160 -0.59 -0.62 -8.12
C ASP A 160 -0.94 0.15 -6.84
N SER A 161 -2.24 0.41 -6.60
CA SER A 161 -2.72 1.06 -5.38
C SER A 161 -2.39 0.28 -4.10
N LEU A 162 -2.19 -1.05 -4.18
CA LEU A 162 -1.74 -1.85 -3.04
C LEU A 162 -0.31 -1.47 -2.64
N MET A 163 0.61 -1.43 -3.61
CA MET A 163 1.99 -0.97 -3.37
C MET A 163 2.01 0.49 -2.94
N GLN A 164 1.19 1.36 -3.54
CA GLN A 164 1.20 2.77 -3.20
C GLN A 164 0.87 3.03 -1.71
N GLY A 165 0.01 2.19 -1.11
CA GLY A 165 -0.24 2.23 0.33
C GLY A 165 0.93 1.73 1.18
N VAL A 166 1.65 0.69 0.74
CA VAL A 166 2.71 0.01 1.50
C VAL A 166 4.08 0.68 1.36
N ALA A 167 4.42 1.09 0.13
CA ALA A 167 5.72 1.63 -0.26
C ALA A 167 6.21 2.75 0.66
N PRO A 168 5.39 3.73 1.08
CA PRO A 168 5.86 4.80 1.97
C PRO A 168 6.37 4.31 3.32
N HIS A 169 5.77 3.25 3.88
CA HIS A 169 6.17 2.69 5.17
C HIS A 169 7.43 1.83 5.06
N LEU A 170 7.54 1.06 3.98
CA LEU A 170 8.74 0.27 3.67
C LEU A 170 9.93 1.19 3.38
N ALA A 171 9.77 2.17 2.50
CA ALA A 171 10.78 3.18 2.18
C ALA A 171 11.25 3.94 3.42
N ASN A 172 10.33 4.38 4.27
CA ASN A 172 10.70 5.05 5.51
C ASN A 172 11.51 4.14 6.45
N SER A 173 11.16 2.85 6.54
CA SER A 173 11.87 1.90 7.40
C SER A 173 13.28 1.59 6.87
N LEU A 174 13.40 1.32 5.56
CA LEU A 174 14.67 1.11 4.86
C LEU A 174 15.63 2.30 5.05
N ARG A 175 15.13 3.52 4.83
CA ARG A 175 15.93 4.73 4.98
C ARG A 175 16.34 5.00 6.42
N LYS A 176 15.40 4.93 7.37
CA LYS A 176 15.66 5.31 8.77
C LYS A 176 16.52 4.29 9.51
N ARG A 177 16.36 2.99 9.25
CA ARG A 177 17.03 1.93 10.01
C ARG A 177 18.33 1.44 9.34
N TYR A 178 18.40 1.54 8.02
CA TYR A 178 19.47 0.92 7.23
C TYR A 178 20.10 1.86 6.19
N GLN A 179 19.67 3.12 6.12
CA GLN A 179 20.16 4.13 5.17
C GLN A 179 20.03 3.74 3.69
N ILE A 180 19.12 2.81 3.39
CA ILE A 180 18.84 2.34 2.04
C ILE A 180 17.85 3.28 1.35
N ARG A 181 18.20 3.71 0.13
CA ARG A 181 17.33 4.54 -0.70
C ARG A 181 16.32 3.68 -1.45
N THR A 182 15.20 4.30 -1.81
CA THR A 182 14.15 3.63 -2.58
C THR A 182 13.73 4.46 -3.77
N VAL A 183 13.51 3.81 -4.90
CA VAL A 183 12.80 4.35 -6.05
C VAL A 183 11.37 3.82 -5.98
N ASN A 184 10.37 4.68 -5.80
CA ASN A 184 8.97 4.27 -5.76
C ASN A 184 8.24 4.81 -6.97
N LEU A 185 7.81 3.93 -7.87
CA LEU A 185 7.00 4.30 -9.04
C LEU A 185 5.59 3.71 -8.97
N SER A 186 5.17 3.20 -7.80
CA SER A 186 3.83 2.65 -7.63
C SER A 186 2.75 3.64 -8.01
N ARG A 187 1.73 3.15 -8.74
CA ARG A 187 0.73 4.01 -9.38
C ARG A 187 -0.64 3.38 -9.34
N GLN A 188 -1.64 4.13 -8.88
CA GLN A 188 -3.02 3.65 -8.80
C GLN A 188 -3.55 3.21 -10.16
N SER A 189 -4.49 2.28 -10.13
CA SER A 189 -5.21 1.84 -11.33
C SER A 189 -4.29 1.27 -12.42
N THR A 190 -3.08 0.82 -12.07
CA THR A 190 -2.16 0.15 -13.00
C THR A 190 -2.15 -1.35 -12.76
N GLY A 191 -1.59 -2.08 -13.72
CA GLY A 191 -1.46 -3.53 -13.68
C GLY A 191 -0.77 -4.03 -14.94
N LEU A 192 -0.62 -5.35 -15.08
CA LEU A 192 0.02 -5.96 -16.24
C LEU A 192 -0.94 -6.18 -17.41
N ALA A 193 -2.25 -6.19 -17.23
CA ALA A 193 -3.21 -6.50 -18.28
C ALA A 193 -3.36 -5.37 -19.33
N TYR A 194 -3.16 -4.12 -18.94
CA TYR A 194 -3.43 -2.94 -19.79
C TYR A 194 -2.20 -2.03 -19.98
N PRO A 195 -1.20 -2.45 -20.78
CA PRO A 195 0.04 -1.69 -20.97
C PRO A 195 -0.15 -0.36 -21.70
N GLY A 196 -1.30 -0.13 -22.34
CA GLY A 196 -1.63 1.15 -22.97
C GLY A 196 -1.95 2.27 -21.97
N PHE A 197 -2.33 1.93 -20.74
CA PHE A 197 -2.52 2.90 -19.66
C PHE A 197 -1.21 3.16 -18.92
N PHE A 198 -0.54 2.09 -18.48
CA PHE A 198 0.78 2.15 -17.88
C PHE A 198 1.54 0.85 -18.16
N ASN A 199 2.76 0.94 -18.68
CA ASN A 199 3.53 -0.21 -19.12
C ASN A 199 4.62 -0.58 -18.11
N TRP A 200 4.27 -1.44 -17.15
CA TRP A 200 5.21 -1.91 -16.12
C TRP A 200 6.49 -2.55 -16.68
N PRO A 201 6.46 -3.49 -17.65
CA PRO A 201 7.68 -4.03 -18.26
C PRO A 201 8.64 -2.96 -18.79
N LYS A 202 8.10 -1.95 -19.49
CA LYS A 202 8.92 -0.82 -19.98
C LYS A 202 9.44 0.03 -18.84
N THR A 203 8.59 0.40 -17.87
CA THR A 203 9.00 1.19 -16.70
C THR A 203 10.13 0.50 -15.93
N VAL A 204 10.06 -0.83 -15.75
CA VAL A 204 11.11 -1.61 -15.08
C VAL A 204 12.41 -1.55 -15.89
N THR A 205 12.33 -1.78 -17.20
CA THR A 205 13.50 -1.70 -18.11
C THR A 205 14.20 -0.34 -17.98
N ASP A 206 13.46 0.75 -18.14
CA ASP A 206 14.00 2.10 -18.11
C ASP A 206 14.58 2.45 -16.73
N THR A 207 13.90 2.03 -15.65
CA THR A 207 14.30 2.35 -14.27
C THR A 207 15.57 1.62 -13.87
N LEU A 208 15.68 0.31 -14.16
CA LEU A 208 16.87 -0.47 -13.82
C LEU A 208 18.08 -0.03 -14.65
N ALA A 209 17.88 0.42 -15.89
CA ALA A 209 18.94 1.02 -16.71
C ALA A 209 19.44 2.36 -16.12
N ALA A 210 18.52 3.21 -15.65
CA ALA A 210 18.86 4.52 -15.09
C ALA A 210 19.45 4.48 -13.67
N ASN A 211 19.23 3.39 -12.92
CA ASN A 211 19.58 3.30 -11.50
C ASN A 211 20.38 2.01 -11.21
N PRO A 212 21.70 2.00 -11.49
CA PRO A 212 22.55 0.80 -11.39
C PRO A 212 22.78 0.29 -9.97
N ASN A 213 22.38 1.05 -8.93
CA ASN A 213 22.51 0.66 -7.53
C ASN A 213 21.29 -0.11 -7.01
N ILE A 214 20.22 -0.25 -7.79
CA ILE A 214 19.08 -1.08 -7.39
C ILE A 214 19.56 -2.53 -7.29
N ARG A 215 19.35 -3.17 -6.13
CA ARG A 215 19.68 -4.59 -5.88
C ARG A 215 18.50 -5.43 -5.42
N LEU A 216 17.39 -4.77 -5.09
CA LEU A 216 16.12 -5.43 -4.79
C LEU A 216 14.98 -4.70 -5.49
N MET A 217 14.09 -5.46 -6.12
CA MET A 217 12.80 -5.00 -6.59
C MET A 217 11.70 -5.69 -5.80
N VAL A 218 10.81 -4.92 -5.21
CA VAL A 218 9.60 -5.44 -4.55
C VAL A 218 8.41 -5.13 -5.44
N VAL A 219 7.69 -6.16 -5.85
CA VAL A 219 6.51 -6.06 -6.71
C VAL A 219 5.26 -6.33 -5.87
N PHE A 220 4.25 -5.47 -5.92
CA PHE A 220 2.97 -5.71 -5.23
C PHE A 220 1.79 -5.13 -6.03
N MET A 221 1.08 -6.00 -6.75
CA MET A 221 -0.03 -5.61 -7.62
C MET A 221 -0.98 -6.79 -7.91
N GLY A 222 -2.16 -6.50 -8.42
CA GLY A 222 -3.04 -7.51 -9.00
C GLY A 222 -4.51 -7.14 -9.15
N PRO A 223 -5.16 -6.38 -8.23
CA PRO A 223 -6.60 -6.13 -8.31
C PRO A 223 -7.12 -5.51 -9.62
N ASN A 224 -6.25 -4.87 -10.41
CA ASN A 224 -6.58 -4.23 -11.68
C ASN A 224 -6.40 -5.12 -12.91
N ASP A 225 -5.95 -6.36 -12.74
CA ASP A 225 -5.61 -7.30 -13.82
C ASP A 225 -6.62 -8.41 -14.16
N PRO A 226 -7.61 -8.79 -13.31
CA PRO A 226 -8.52 -9.88 -13.63
C PRO A 226 -9.67 -9.45 -14.55
N TRP A 227 -9.29 -8.92 -15.70
CA TRP A 227 -10.15 -8.44 -16.78
C TRP A 227 -9.67 -8.99 -18.11
N ASP A 228 -10.55 -8.95 -19.11
CA ASP A 228 -10.18 -9.34 -20.46
C ASP A 228 -9.07 -8.41 -20.98
N MET A 229 -8.16 -8.91 -21.82
CA MET A 229 -6.96 -8.19 -22.22
C MET A 229 -7.04 -7.75 -23.69
N PRO A 230 -6.67 -6.50 -24.03
CA PRO A 230 -6.62 -6.06 -25.41
C PRO A 230 -5.47 -6.73 -26.16
N GLN A 231 -5.72 -7.14 -27.42
CA GLN A 231 -4.68 -7.70 -28.31
C GLN A 231 -4.13 -6.71 -29.35
N GLY A 232 -4.60 -5.47 -29.34
CA GLY A 232 -4.34 -4.47 -30.37
C GLY A 232 -5.62 -3.93 -31.00
N LYS A 233 -5.49 -2.88 -31.81
CA LYS A 233 -6.65 -2.21 -32.43
C LYS A 233 -7.42 -3.17 -33.33
N GLY A 234 -8.75 -3.21 -33.16
CA GLY A 234 -9.66 -4.00 -34.00
C GLY A 234 -9.67 -5.51 -33.74
N LYS A 235 -8.89 -6.02 -32.78
CA LYS A 235 -8.91 -7.43 -32.38
C LYS A 235 -9.86 -7.65 -31.19
N PRO A 236 -10.50 -8.84 -31.09
CA PRO A 236 -11.28 -9.18 -29.91
C PRO A 236 -10.37 -9.18 -28.67
N PHE A 237 -10.97 -8.90 -27.52
CA PHE A 237 -10.26 -9.00 -26.25
C PHE A 237 -10.06 -10.48 -25.90
N LEU A 238 -8.91 -10.79 -25.31
CA LEU A 238 -8.67 -12.09 -24.72
C LEU A 238 -9.44 -12.20 -23.43
N ARG A 239 -10.32 -13.20 -23.32
CA ARG A 239 -11.07 -13.43 -22.10
C ARG A 239 -10.11 -13.83 -20.97
N PHE A 240 -10.31 -13.24 -19.79
CA PHE A 240 -9.54 -13.59 -18.59
C PHE A 240 -9.50 -15.11 -18.37
N LYS A 241 -8.31 -15.65 -18.07
CA LYS A 241 -8.00 -17.08 -17.88
C LYS A 241 -8.06 -17.98 -19.13
N THR A 242 -8.24 -17.45 -20.34
CA THR A 242 -8.01 -18.30 -21.54
C THR A 242 -6.51 -18.57 -21.71
N PRO A 243 -6.13 -19.68 -22.38
CA PRO A 243 -4.71 -20.00 -22.60
C PRO A 243 -3.92 -18.85 -23.24
N GLU A 244 -4.52 -18.11 -24.18
CA GLU A 244 -3.88 -16.98 -24.84
C GLU A 244 -3.71 -15.78 -23.90
N TRP A 245 -4.71 -15.50 -23.05
CA TRP A 245 -4.61 -14.46 -22.03
C TRP A 245 -3.46 -14.77 -21.07
N GLU A 246 -3.43 -16.01 -20.58
CA GLU A 246 -2.42 -16.50 -19.64
C GLU A 246 -1.01 -16.42 -20.24
N ALA A 247 -0.84 -16.85 -21.51
CA ALA A 247 0.44 -16.77 -22.20
C ALA A 247 0.96 -15.33 -22.28
N ILE A 248 0.11 -14.37 -22.65
CA ILE A 248 0.53 -12.96 -22.70
C ILE A 248 0.82 -12.43 -21.30
N TYR A 249 -0.02 -12.74 -20.31
CA TYR A 249 0.19 -12.27 -18.95
C TYR A 249 1.50 -12.80 -18.35
N ARG A 250 1.79 -14.10 -18.53
CA ARG A 250 3.09 -14.72 -18.17
C ARG A 250 4.25 -14.01 -18.87
N SER A 251 4.15 -13.74 -20.18
CA SER A 251 5.22 -13.05 -20.91
C SER A 251 5.54 -11.65 -20.35
N ARG A 252 4.55 -10.96 -19.78
CA ARG A 252 4.75 -9.65 -19.14
C ARG A 252 5.42 -9.77 -17.77
N ILE A 253 5.07 -10.80 -17.00
CA ILE A 253 5.79 -11.15 -15.76
C ILE A 253 7.24 -11.50 -16.09
N ASP A 254 7.45 -12.35 -17.08
CA ASP A 254 8.78 -12.77 -17.53
C ASP A 254 9.65 -11.60 -17.97
N ALA A 255 9.08 -10.66 -18.73
CA ALA A 255 9.80 -9.46 -19.14
C ALA A 255 10.32 -8.66 -17.93
N ILE A 256 9.53 -8.54 -16.87
CA ILE A 256 9.94 -7.86 -15.62
C ILE A 256 11.06 -8.64 -14.92
N LEU A 257 10.89 -9.97 -14.76
CA LEU A 257 11.86 -10.82 -14.07
C LEU A 257 13.18 -10.95 -14.84
N GLU A 258 13.11 -10.97 -16.18
CA GLU A 258 14.27 -11.01 -17.06
C GLU A 258 15.09 -9.72 -16.95
N GLN A 259 14.45 -8.55 -16.87
CA GLN A 259 15.16 -7.29 -16.61
C GLN A 259 15.84 -7.30 -15.24
N ALA A 260 15.17 -7.81 -14.21
CA ALA A 260 15.79 -7.96 -12.90
C ALA A 260 17.03 -8.88 -12.96
N ARG A 261 16.92 -10.02 -13.64
CA ARG A 261 18.02 -10.97 -13.85
C ARG A 261 19.21 -10.33 -14.59
N GLN A 262 18.96 -9.60 -15.66
CA GLN A 262 19.99 -8.92 -16.46
C GLN A 262 20.76 -7.87 -15.64
N HIS A 263 20.11 -7.22 -14.69
CA HIS A 263 20.71 -6.20 -13.83
C HIS A 263 21.24 -6.75 -12.48
N ASN A 264 21.15 -8.07 -12.25
CA ASN A 264 21.47 -8.71 -10.97
C ASN A 264 20.68 -8.11 -9.80
N VAL A 265 19.37 -7.99 -9.99
CA VAL A 265 18.40 -7.48 -9.01
C VAL A 265 17.59 -8.65 -8.47
N GLN A 266 17.56 -8.79 -7.14
CA GLN A 266 16.70 -9.75 -6.45
C GLN A 266 15.24 -9.29 -6.54
N VAL A 267 14.29 -10.20 -6.57
CA VAL A 267 12.86 -9.90 -6.66
C VAL A 267 12.09 -10.57 -5.54
N ILE A 268 11.32 -9.75 -4.80
CA ILE A 268 10.26 -10.21 -3.91
C ILE A 268 8.93 -9.81 -4.54
N TRP A 269 8.22 -10.78 -5.09
CA TRP A 269 6.87 -10.60 -5.62
C TRP A 269 5.85 -10.90 -4.52
N VAL A 270 5.22 -9.86 -3.99
CA VAL A 270 4.19 -9.96 -2.98
C VAL A 270 2.86 -10.25 -3.68
N GLY A 271 2.26 -11.41 -3.39
CA GLY A 271 0.93 -11.78 -3.84
C GLY A 271 -0.15 -11.00 -3.09
N PRO A 272 -1.14 -10.41 -3.78
CA PRO A 272 -2.29 -9.79 -3.15
C PRO A 272 -2.98 -10.74 -2.17
N PRO A 273 -3.36 -10.27 -0.98
CA PRO A 273 -4.12 -11.08 -0.06
C PRO A 273 -5.57 -11.22 -0.54
N ASN A 274 -6.35 -12.06 0.15
CA ASN A 274 -7.76 -12.24 -0.11
C ASN A 274 -8.54 -10.93 -0.04
N MET A 275 -9.58 -10.85 -0.86
CA MET A 275 -10.45 -9.69 -1.03
C MET A 275 -11.86 -10.01 -0.54
N GLU A 276 -12.62 -8.99 -0.14
CA GLU A 276 -13.98 -9.22 0.39
C GLU A 276 -14.89 -9.92 -0.62
N LYS A 277 -14.82 -9.50 -1.89
CA LYS A 277 -15.66 -10.08 -2.95
C LYS A 277 -15.09 -11.43 -3.40
N PRO A 278 -15.84 -12.54 -3.30
CA PRO A 278 -15.34 -13.88 -3.63
C PRO A 278 -14.79 -13.98 -5.06
N ARG A 279 -15.50 -13.41 -6.04
CA ARG A 279 -15.05 -13.40 -7.45
C ARG A 279 -13.67 -12.75 -7.63
N LEU A 280 -13.42 -11.63 -6.96
CA LEU A 280 -12.12 -10.96 -7.03
C LEU A 280 -11.06 -11.77 -6.28
N SER A 281 -11.40 -12.34 -5.12
CA SER A 281 -10.48 -13.17 -4.36
C SER A 281 -10.04 -14.42 -5.14
N THR A 282 -10.97 -15.13 -5.80
CA THR A 282 -10.66 -16.26 -6.69
C THR A 282 -9.77 -15.84 -7.86
N ALA A 283 -10.02 -14.65 -8.41
CA ALA A 283 -9.18 -14.11 -9.47
C ALA A 283 -7.76 -13.77 -8.97
N MET A 284 -7.61 -13.21 -7.76
CA MET A 284 -6.30 -12.98 -7.14
C MET A 284 -5.57 -14.30 -6.90
N ALA A 285 -6.24 -15.34 -6.41
CA ALA A 285 -5.63 -16.65 -6.23
C ALA A 285 -5.07 -17.22 -7.56
N TYR A 286 -5.79 -17.04 -8.66
CA TYR A 286 -5.30 -17.42 -9.99
C TYR A 286 -4.06 -16.62 -10.42
N LEU A 287 -4.07 -15.29 -10.27
CA LEU A 287 -2.90 -14.46 -10.59
C LEU A 287 -1.69 -14.79 -9.72
N SER A 288 -1.92 -15.02 -8.42
CA SER A 288 -0.91 -15.45 -7.46
C SER A 288 -0.23 -16.76 -7.86
N GLY A 289 -0.99 -17.72 -8.41
CA GLY A 289 -0.42 -18.94 -8.97
C GLY A 289 0.54 -18.66 -10.14
N LEU A 290 0.18 -17.73 -11.04
CA LEU A 290 1.05 -17.31 -12.13
C LEU A 290 2.31 -16.62 -11.59
N TYR A 291 2.17 -15.70 -10.64
CA TYR A 291 3.33 -15.01 -10.02
C TYR A 291 4.29 -16.02 -9.41
N GLN A 292 3.78 -16.94 -8.58
CA GLN A 292 4.57 -17.97 -7.92
C GLN A 292 5.32 -18.85 -8.93
N GLU A 293 4.62 -19.35 -9.96
CA GLU A 293 5.21 -20.16 -11.02
C GLU A 293 6.34 -19.40 -11.72
N ARG A 294 6.10 -18.16 -12.16
CA ARG A 294 7.08 -17.39 -12.92
C ARG A 294 8.27 -17.00 -12.06
N THR A 295 8.07 -16.53 -10.83
CA THR A 295 9.19 -16.20 -9.93
C THR A 295 10.07 -17.43 -9.67
N ALA A 296 9.48 -18.61 -9.47
CA ALA A 296 10.24 -19.83 -9.23
C ALA A 296 11.12 -20.19 -10.44
N LEU A 297 10.61 -20.07 -11.66
CA LEU A 297 11.36 -20.30 -12.90
C LEU A 297 12.57 -19.37 -13.06
N PHE A 298 12.49 -18.14 -12.55
CA PHE A 298 13.58 -17.16 -12.58
C PHE A 298 14.48 -17.21 -11.34
N GLY A 299 14.28 -18.16 -10.43
CA GLY A 299 15.02 -18.24 -9.16
C GLY A 299 14.76 -17.06 -8.23
N GLN A 300 13.57 -16.45 -8.33
CA GLN A 300 13.12 -15.31 -7.53
C GLN A 300 12.04 -15.73 -6.52
N HIS A 301 11.65 -14.80 -5.66
CA HIS A 301 10.79 -15.12 -4.53
C HIS A 301 9.36 -14.60 -4.71
N TYR A 302 8.39 -15.49 -4.53
CA TYR A 302 7.00 -15.12 -4.32
C TYR A 302 6.63 -15.26 -2.85
N VAL A 303 5.90 -14.29 -2.30
CA VAL A 303 5.36 -14.33 -0.93
C VAL A 303 3.90 -13.93 -0.90
N SER A 304 3.06 -14.75 -0.28
CA SER A 304 1.66 -14.41 -0.04
C SER A 304 1.55 -13.31 1.01
N ALA A 305 0.73 -12.29 0.78
CA ALA A 305 0.41 -11.29 1.81
C ALA A 305 -0.67 -11.75 2.80
N ASN A 306 -1.33 -12.90 2.59
CA ASN A 306 -2.35 -13.40 3.54
C ASN A 306 -1.77 -13.60 4.95
N PRO A 307 -0.63 -14.28 5.14
CA PRO A 307 -0.04 -14.47 6.46
C PRO A 307 0.43 -13.17 7.10
N PHE A 308 0.78 -12.15 6.30
CA PHE A 308 1.27 -10.87 6.82
C PHE A 308 0.22 -10.10 7.62
N LEU A 309 -1.05 -10.34 7.28
CA LEU A 309 -2.19 -9.78 7.97
C LEU A 309 -2.72 -10.72 9.07
N GLY A 310 -2.10 -11.88 9.30
CA GLY A 310 -2.42 -12.73 10.45
C GLY A 310 -3.74 -13.50 10.34
N TYR A 311 -4.24 -13.72 9.11
CA TYR A 311 -5.34 -14.65 8.86
C TYR A 311 -4.90 -15.83 7.97
N PRO A 312 -5.52 -17.02 8.10
CA PRO A 312 -5.21 -18.18 7.27
C PRO A 312 -5.43 -17.90 5.79
N ASP A 313 -4.67 -18.58 4.91
CA ASP A 313 -4.57 -18.28 3.47
C ASP A 313 -5.89 -18.22 2.69
N GLU A 314 -6.99 -18.78 3.21
CA GLU A 314 -8.30 -18.80 2.53
C GLU A 314 -9.32 -17.79 3.08
N GLN A 315 -9.03 -17.08 4.17
CA GLN A 315 -10.00 -16.21 4.82
C GLN A 315 -9.77 -14.74 4.49
N PHE A 316 -10.86 -13.97 4.42
CA PHE A 316 -10.84 -12.52 4.39
C PHE A 316 -11.27 -11.97 5.75
N ALA A 317 -10.56 -10.95 6.25
CA ALA A 317 -10.94 -10.28 7.49
C ALA A 317 -10.67 -8.77 7.43
N TYR A 318 -11.63 -7.99 7.92
CA TYR A 318 -11.47 -6.54 8.08
C TYR A 318 -10.52 -6.17 9.22
N ALA A 319 -10.50 -7.00 10.26
CA ALA A 319 -9.73 -6.77 11.47
C ALA A 319 -9.09 -8.07 11.95
N VAL A 320 -7.91 -7.93 12.54
CA VAL A 320 -7.04 -9.05 12.94
C VAL A 320 -6.74 -8.93 14.42
N GLN A 321 -6.46 -10.05 15.06
CA GLN A 321 -6.06 -10.08 16.46
C GLN A 321 -4.54 -9.95 16.54
N MET A 322 -4.08 -8.91 17.23
CA MET A 322 -2.68 -8.66 17.50
C MET A 322 -2.18 -9.61 18.62
N PRO A 323 -0.86 -9.81 18.77
CA PRO A 323 -0.30 -10.68 19.82
C PRO A 323 -0.68 -10.29 21.25
N ASP A 324 -0.98 -9.00 21.49
CA ASP A 324 -1.46 -8.48 22.78
C ASP A 324 -2.97 -8.71 23.01
N GLY A 325 -3.64 -9.39 22.07
CA GLY A 325 -5.07 -9.70 22.11
C GLY A 325 -5.97 -8.61 21.52
N GLN A 326 -5.44 -7.43 21.18
CA GLN A 326 -6.22 -6.33 20.62
C GLN A 326 -6.72 -6.67 19.22
N ARG A 327 -7.99 -6.36 18.92
CA ARG A 327 -8.53 -6.43 17.56
C ARG A 327 -8.31 -5.10 16.84
N VAL A 328 -7.57 -5.13 15.72
CA VAL A 328 -7.21 -3.94 14.95
C VAL A 328 -7.69 -4.07 13.51
N LYS A 329 -8.33 -3.02 12.98
CA LYS A 329 -8.78 -2.96 11.59
C LYS A 329 -7.59 -2.79 10.64
N VAL A 330 -7.44 -3.69 9.68
CA VAL A 330 -6.33 -3.73 8.72
C VAL A 330 -6.76 -3.59 7.26
N ARG A 331 -8.06 -3.77 6.97
CA ARG A 331 -8.66 -3.56 5.64
C ARG A 331 -9.60 -2.36 5.67
N GLY A 332 -9.59 -1.55 4.61
CA GLY A 332 -10.56 -0.50 4.34
C GLY A 332 -11.93 -1.07 3.99
N ASP A 333 -12.96 -0.23 4.02
CA ASP A 333 -14.36 -0.64 3.84
C ASP A 333 -14.70 -1.09 2.40
N ASP A 334 -13.82 -0.83 1.44
CA ASP A 334 -13.95 -1.34 0.07
C ASP A 334 -13.58 -2.83 -0.07
N GLY A 335 -13.02 -3.44 0.98
CA GLY A 335 -12.63 -4.84 0.97
C GLY A 335 -11.39 -5.17 0.13
N ILE A 336 -10.69 -4.15 -0.38
CA ILE A 336 -9.51 -4.27 -1.26
C ILE A 336 -8.28 -3.60 -0.64
N HIS A 337 -8.40 -2.34 -0.23
CA HIS A 337 -7.26 -1.53 0.24
C HIS A 337 -7.02 -1.68 1.75
N PHE A 338 -5.83 -1.31 2.20
CA PHE A 338 -5.42 -1.45 3.59
C PHE A 338 -5.60 -0.16 4.39
N THR A 339 -5.93 -0.28 5.68
CA THR A 339 -5.75 0.83 6.63
C THR A 339 -4.27 1.13 6.83
N ILE A 340 -3.91 2.27 7.43
CA ILE A 340 -2.51 2.59 7.76
C ILE A 340 -1.86 1.46 8.57
N THR A 341 -2.58 0.84 9.51
CA THR A 341 -2.08 -0.31 10.26
C THR A 341 -1.77 -1.49 9.34
N GLY A 342 -2.70 -1.87 8.45
CA GLY A 342 -2.48 -2.97 7.50
C GLY A 342 -1.30 -2.71 6.57
N GLN A 343 -1.16 -1.47 6.07
CA GLN A 343 -0.02 -1.06 5.24
C GLN A 343 1.31 -1.23 5.99
N LYS A 344 1.39 -0.80 7.25
CA LYS A 344 2.57 -0.95 8.11
C LYS A 344 2.89 -2.41 8.41
N MET A 345 1.88 -3.25 8.64
CA MET A 345 2.07 -4.68 8.88
C MET A 345 2.69 -5.36 7.65
N ILE A 346 2.13 -5.12 6.46
CA ILE A 346 2.70 -5.66 5.22
C ILE A 346 4.12 -5.14 4.99
N ALA A 347 4.36 -3.84 5.15
CA ALA A 347 5.70 -3.26 5.01
C ALA A 347 6.71 -3.88 5.98
N ALA A 348 6.31 -4.10 7.24
CA ALA A 348 7.16 -4.72 8.26
C ALA A 348 7.47 -6.19 7.93
N GLN A 349 6.51 -6.92 7.39
CA GLN A 349 6.74 -8.30 6.95
C GLN A 349 7.60 -8.38 5.71
N VAL A 350 7.43 -7.50 4.72
CA VAL A 350 8.35 -7.43 3.58
C VAL A 350 9.77 -7.10 4.05
N LEU A 351 9.92 -6.17 5.00
CA LEU A 351 11.21 -5.80 5.56
C LEU A 351 11.88 -6.97 6.30
N SER A 352 11.12 -7.83 7.00
CA SER A 352 11.66 -8.97 7.74
C SER A 352 12.22 -10.07 6.83
N LEU A 353 11.84 -10.07 5.54
CA LEU A 353 12.38 -10.97 4.52
C LEU A 353 13.73 -10.50 3.96
N ILE A 354 14.23 -9.33 4.38
CA ILE A 354 15.47 -8.75 3.86
C ILE A 354 16.55 -8.81 4.95
N ALA A 355 17.72 -9.34 4.60
CA ALA A 355 18.91 -9.28 5.42
C ALA A 355 19.73 -8.05 5.07
N PHE A 356 20.38 -7.51 6.09
CA PHE A 356 21.19 -6.31 6.01
C PHE A 356 22.59 -6.61 6.55
N PRO A 357 23.35 -7.54 5.94
CA PRO A 357 24.65 -7.94 6.44
C PRO A 357 25.61 -6.75 6.50
N GLY A 358 26.25 -6.54 7.65
CA GLY A 358 27.21 -5.46 7.84
C GLY A 358 26.61 -4.05 7.96
N LEU A 359 25.27 -3.91 7.90
CA LEU A 359 24.58 -2.67 8.21
C LEU A 359 24.21 -2.65 9.69
N THR A 360 24.70 -1.66 10.43
CA THR A 360 24.28 -1.42 11.81
C THR A 360 22.88 -0.84 11.82
N VAL A 361 21.96 -1.48 12.55
CA VAL A 361 20.64 -0.91 12.81
C VAL A 361 20.83 0.39 13.57
N THR A 362 20.58 1.52 12.92
CA THR A 362 20.59 2.81 13.62
C THR A 362 19.39 2.83 14.57
N GLY A 363 19.66 2.82 15.87
CA GLY A 363 18.65 2.61 16.92
C GLY A 363 17.48 3.59 16.86
N HIS A 364 16.27 3.04 16.97
CA HIS A 364 15.04 3.75 17.30
C HIS A 364 14.26 2.92 18.31
#